data_AF-A0A7K0G638-F1
#
_entry.id   AF-A0A7K0G638-F1
#
_cell.length_a   1.000
_cell.length_b   1.000
_cell.length_c   1.000
_cell.angle_alpha   90.00
_cell.angle_beta   90.00
_cell.angle_gamma   90.00
#
_symmetry.space_group_name_H-M   'P 1'
#
loop_
_entity.id
_entity.type
_entity.pdbx_description
1 polymer ?
#
loop_
_entity_poly.entity_id
_entity_poly.type
_entity_poly.pdbx_seq_one_letter_code
_entity_poly.pdbx_strand_id
1 'polypeptide(L)' 'MNYGYYKLNRLTSSIGTGVMMNETIAYDVLGNIDRFQRDNGTDNKYHYHGSLCGLQQR' A
#
# COMPACT_ATOMS: atom_id res chain seq x y z
N MET A 1 8.36 17.37 -2.37
CA MET A 1 7.63 16.10 -2.21
C MET A 1 6.39 16.36 -1.37
N ASN A 2 5.25 15.78 -1.73
CA ASN A 2 4.02 15.83 -0.95
C ASN A 2 3.65 14.41 -0.51
N TYR A 3 3.34 14.22 0.77
CA TYR A 3 3.04 12.91 1.36
C TYR A 3 1.61 12.88 1.88
N GLY A 4 0.86 11.86 1.46
CA GLY A 4 -0.49 11.58 1.95
C GLY A 4 -0.46 10.41 2.93
N TYR A 5 -1.16 10.54 4.04
CA TYR A 5 -1.25 9.50 5.06
C TYR A 5 -2.71 9.16 5.38
N TYR A 6 -2.93 7.93 5.82
CA TYR A 6 -4.21 7.47 6.36
C TYR A 6 -4.06 7.03 7.81
N LYS A 7 -5.08 6.36 8.36
CA LYS A 7 -5.13 5.84 9.74
C LYS A 7 -3.81 5.17 10.13
N LEU A 8 -3.44 5.33 11.40
CA LEU A 8 -2.16 4.83 11.95
C LEU A 8 -0.92 5.45 11.27
N ASN A 9 -1.05 6.64 10.69
CA ASN A 9 0.03 7.35 9.98
C ASN A 9 0.65 6.52 8.85
N ARG A 10 -0.14 5.70 8.17
CA ARG A 10 0.32 4.88 7.04
C ARG A 10 0.40 5.73 5.77
N LEU A 11 1.51 5.65 5.05
CA LEU A 11 1.74 6.42 3.82
C LEU A 11 0.90 5.85 2.67
N THR A 12 0.00 6.64 2.10
CA THR A 12 -0.85 6.22 0.97
C THR A 12 -0.47 6.89 -0.35
N SER A 13 0.24 8.01 -0.30
CA SER A 13 0.66 8.75 -1.49
C SER A 13 2.00 9.45 -1.28
N SER A 14 2.86 9.43 -2.30
CA SER A 14 4.07 10.25 -2.38
C SER A 14 4.13 10.90 -3.75
N ILE A 15 4.12 12.23 -3.83
CA ILE A 15 4.11 12.98 -5.10
C ILE A 15 5.39 13.82 -5.19
N GLY A 16 6.20 13.51 -6.20
CA GLY A 16 7.42 14.23 -6.52
C GLY A 16 7.18 15.48 -7.37
N THR A 17 7.70 16.62 -6.92
CA THR A 17 7.51 17.92 -7.59
C THR A 17 8.67 18.30 -8.53
N GLY A 18 9.78 17.56 -8.52
CA GLY A 18 10.99 17.87 -9.30
C GLY A 18 11.49 16.67 -10.10
N VAL A 19 11.81 15.57 -9.42
CA VAL A 19 11.87 14.24 -10.04
C VAL A 19 10.46 13.67 -9.94
N MET A 20 9.77 13.50 -11.08
CA MET A 20 8.41 12.95 -11.08
C MET A 20 8.49 11.49 -10.64
N MET A 21 8.12 11.26 -9.39
CA MET A 21 7.97 9.96 -8.77
C MET A 21 6.68 10.03 -7.96
N ASN A 22 5.62 9.43 -8.51
CA ASN A 22 4.28 9.44 -7.95
C ASN A 22 3.91 8.02 -7.51
N GLU A 23 3.79 7.82 -6.22
CA GLU A 23 3.52 6.51 -5.65
C GLU A 23 2.15 6.50 -4.98
N THR A 24 1.37 5.46 -5.24
CA THR A 24 0.12 5.16 -4.54
C THR A 24 0.26 3.79 -3.86
N ILE A 25 -0.03 3.75 -2.57
CA ILE A 25 0.10 2.55 -1.73
C ILE A 25 -1.25 2.27 -1.08
N ALA A 26 -1.73 1.03 -1.20
CA ALA A 26 -2.88 0.54 -0.45
C ALA A 26 -2.46 -0.60 0.49
N TYR A 27 -3.15 -0.71 1.62
CA TYR A 27 -2.86 -1.69 2.64
C TYR A 27 -4.07 -2.60 2.88
N ASP A 28 -3.79 -3.87 3.24
CA ASP A 28 -4.80 -4.79 3.72
C ASP A 28 -5.26 -4.44 5.17
N VAL A 29 -6.22 -5.21 5.68
CA VAL A 29 -6.78 -5.02 7.03
C VAL A 29 -5.76 -5.25 8.15
N LEU A 30 -4.71 -6.03 7.90
CA LEU A 30 -3.64 -6.31 8.86
C LEU A 30 -2.54 -5.23 8.79
N GLY A 31 -2.46 -4.50 7.68
CA GLY A 31 -1.49 -3.46 7.42
C GLY A 31 -0.34 -3.83 6.50
N ASN A 32 -0.40 -4.96 5.81
CA ASN A 32 0.55 -5.26 4.74
C ASN A 32 0.18 -4.45 3.48
N ILE A 33 1.15 -4.19 2.60
CA ILE A 33 0.91 -3.48 1.34
C ILE A 33 0.17 -4.42 0.38
N ASP A 34 -1.10 -4.17 0.10
CA ASP A 34 -1.89 -4.96 -0.84
C ASP A 34 -1.61 -4.57 -2.30
N ARG A 35 -1.38 -3.26 -2.54
CA ARG A 35 -1.15 -2.70 -3.87
C ARG A 35 -0.13 -1.57 -3.82
N PHE A 36 0.77 -1.57 -4.80
CA PHE A 36 1.71 -0.48 -5.05
C PHE A 36 1.69 -0.09 -6.53
N GLN A 37 1.57 1.21 -6.78
CA GLN A 37 1.64 1.79 -8.11
C GLN A 37 2.68 2.91 -8.11
N ARG A 38 3.54 2.93 -9.14
CA ARG A 38 4.49 4.02 -9.38
C ARG A 38 4.22 4.67 -10.73
N ASP A 39 4.24 5.99 -10.77
CA ASP A 39 4.09 6.86 -11.94
C ASP A 39 2.87 6.53 -12.79
N ASN A 40 1.74 6.24 -12.12
CA ASN A 40 0.49 5.79 -12.72
C ASN A 40 0.64 4.53 -13.62
N GLY A 41 1.71 3.76 -13.44
CA GLY A 41 1.97 2.51 -14.15
C GLY A 41 1.04 1.38 -13.74
N THR A 42 1.36 0.15 -14.12
CA THR A 42 0.58 -1.02 -13.73
C THR A 42 0.69 -1.28 -12.23
N ASP A 43 -0.40 -1.79 -11.65
CA ASP A 43 -0.43 -2.20 -10.25
C ASP A 43 0.49 -3.38 -9.99
N ASN A 44 1.37 -3.22 -9.00
CA ASN A 44 2.04 -4.33 -8.35
C ASN A 44 1.16 -4.78 -7.18
N LYS A 45 0.55 -5.95 -7.31
CA LYS A 45 -0.29 -6.55 -6.27
C LYS A 45 0.52 -7.55 -5.47
N TYR A 46 0.33 -7.54 -4.16
CA TYR A 46 1.01 -8.46 -3.26
C TYR A 46 -0.02 -9.31 -2.53
N HIS A 47 0.22 -10.61 -2.53
CA HIS A 47 -0.63 -11.57 -1.84
C HIS A 47 0.18 -12.24 -0.74
N TYR A 48 -0.25 -12.03 0.50
CA TYR A 48 0.38 -12.62 1.67
C TYR A 48 -0.40 -13.85 2.12
N HIS A 49 0.27 -15.00 2.13
CA HIS A 49 -0.25 -16.20 2.76
C HIS A 49 0.16 -16.17 4.24
N GLY A 50 -0.71 -15.68 5.12
CA GLY A 50 -0.38 -15.52 6.54
C GLY A 50 -1.53 -15.07 7.43
N SER A 51 -2.05 -16.03 8.20
CA SER A 51 -2.91 -16.00 9.40
C SER A 51 -3.75 -14.75 9.66
N LEU A 52 -5.01 -14.78 9.20
CA LEU A 52 -6.09 -14.32 10.06
C LEU A 52 -6.00 -15.15 11.35
N CYS A 53 -5.43 -14.59 12.41
CA CYS A 53 -5.41 -15.23 13.70
C CYS A 53 -6.86 -15.51 14.12
N GLY A 54 -7.27 -16.78 14.07
CA GLY A 54 -8.46 -17.29 14.75
C GLY A 54 -9.66 -17.73 13.91
N LEU A 55 -9.50 -18.51 12.82
CA LEU A 55 -10.47 -19.54 12.37
C LEU A 55 -9.96 -20.23 11.09
N GLN A 56 -9.01 -21.14 11.23
CA GLN A 56 -8.88 -22.28 10.31
C GLN A 56 -9.63 -23.44 10.96
N GLN A 57 -10.96 -23.39 10.94
CA GLN A 57 -11.81 -24.57 11.17
C GLN A 57 -12.27 -25.07 9.80
N ARG A 58 -11.60 -26.11 9.31
CA ARG A 58 -12.13 -27.40 8.82
C ARG A 58 -11.05 -28.11 8.01
#